data_AF-A0A7C2ZWN4-F1
#
_entry.id   AF-A0A7C2ZWN4-F1
#
_cell.length_a   1.000
_cell.length_b   1.000
_cell.length_c   1.000
_cell.angle_alpha   90.00
_cell.angle_beta   90.00
_cell.angle_gamma   90.00
#
_symmetry.space_group_name_H-M   'P 1'
#
loop_
_entity.id
_entity.type
_entity.pdbx_description
1 polymer ?
#
loop_
_entity_poly.entity_id
_entity_poly.type
_entity_poly.pdbx_seq_one_letter_code
_entity_poly.pdbx_strand_id
1 'polypeptide(L)'
;MGFGHHHSAADSHLMASPSEIETGGLKLRHLKEIEDLVRETFSLWDEKRQGFSWRNYYWNHTSRVRALCLEIGRREGADLEKLAYAATLHDITKRYDGRILTDENGRRITDEKGFWITELVMPKRENLVTKLYHEHNLYRTLHNISGAFIAGEILKRYGFPSDFIESVKLIIEAHLKPLNADEDELKRLYSPLESRILHDADMMDANLGYVAFFRNIQIHTYSMIRRNGRADLRRYVEGLPRWIDMKEGFVERLMTPTARHMGEERQRRKRELWGKLRMELEEFEFNRRYGLLGVIEYFMSCADDPNLVEQMSYLEGRWIPQRLNWIEGEGDTDVRSEARRAVERVIEFKRLLSDEIEGRA
;
A
#
# COMPACT_ATOMS: atom_id res chain seq x y z
N MET A 1 -65.35 -15.24 -27.61
CA MET A 1 -65.05 -13.85 -28.05
C MET A 1 -63.56 -13.68 -27.96
N GLY A 2 -62.89 -13.41 -29.10
CA GLY A 2 -61.45 -13.49 -29.26
C GLY A 2 -60.69 -12.19 -28.97
N PHE A 3 -59.54 -12.06 -29.65
CA PHE A 3 -58.39 -11.16 -29.48
C PHE A 3 -57.36 -11.70 -28.48
N GLY A 4 -56.21 -12.26 -28.84
CA GLY A 4 -55.45 -12.24 -30.09
C GLY A 4 -54.27 -11.28 -29.97
N HIS A 5 -53.05 -11.80 -29.76
CA HIS A 5 -51.83 -11.27 -30.38
C HIS A 5 -50.64 -12.24 -30.27
N HIS A 6 -49.74 -12.03 -31.21
CA HIS A 6 -48.81 -12.94 -31.87
C HIS A 6 -47.36 -12.67 -31.44
N HIS A 7 -46.51 -13.70 -31.60
CA HIS A 7 -45.05 -13.64 -31.91
C HIS A 7 -44.13 -13.09 -30.79
N SER A 8 -42.89 -13.53 -30.58
CA SER A 8 -41.98 -14.47 -31.26
C SER A 8 -40.84 -14.77 -30.27
N ALA A 9 -40.24 -15.95 -30.34
CA ALA A 9 -38.98 -16.29 -29.69
C ALA A 9 -37.80 -15.48 -30.28
N ALA A 10 -36.77 -15.21 -29.45
CA ALA A 10 -35.39 -15.03 -29.88
C ALA A 10 -34.44 -15.23 -28.69
N ASP A 11 -33.64 -16.30 -28.78
CA ASP A 11 -32.36 -16.45 -28.09
C ASP A 11 -31.40 -15.33 -28.49
N SER A 12 -30.60 -14.83 -27.55
CA SER A 12 -29.17 -14.57 -27.82
C SER A 12 -28.42 -14.26 -26.52
N HIS A 13 -27.42 -15.09 -26.25
CA HIS A 13 -26.29 -14.84 -25.37
C HIS A 13 -25.75 -13.40 -25.50
N LEU A 14 -25.59 -12.73 -24.37
CA LEU A 14 -24.65 -11.63 -24.21
C LEU A 14 -23.66 -12.03 -23.12
N MET A 15 -22.54 -12.58 -23.57
CA MET A 15 -21.32 -12.62 -22.79
C MET A 15 -20.91 -11.18 -22.50
N ALA A 16 -20.86 -10.81 -21.23
CA ALA A 16 -20.22 -9.57 -20.81
C ALA A 16 -18.72 -9.69 -21.11
N SER A 17 -18.21 -8.80 -21.96
CA SER A 17 -16.78 -8.70 -22.26
C SER A 17 -16.02 -8.27 -21.00
N PRO A 18 -14.77 -8.70 -20.79
CA PRO A 18 -13.94 -8.19 -19.72
C PRO A 18 -13.75 -6.69 -19.89
N SER A 19 -14.14 -5.92 -18.86
CA SER A 19 -14.00 -4.46 -18.83
C SER A 19 -12.52 -4.08 -18.84
N GLU A 20 -12.08 -3.52 -19.97
CA GLU A 20 -10.75 -2.94 -20.16
C GLU A 20 -10.56 -1.77 -19.17
N ILE A 21 -9.57 -1.87 -18.28
CA ILE A 21 -9.13 -0.74 -17.45
C ILE A 21 -8.11 0.04 -18.28
N GLU A 22 -8.51 1.19 -18.80
CA GLU A 22 -7.64 2.10 -19.55
C GLU A 22 -6.55 2.70 -18.63
N THR A 23 -5.35 2.13 -18.70
CA THR A 23 -4.12 2.77 -18.21
C THR A 23 -3.29 3.24 -19.40
N GLY A 24 -3.60 4.44 -19.91
CA GLY A 24 -2.71 5.16 -20.83
C GLY A 24 -2.27 4.40 -22.09
N GLY A 25 -3.15 3.61 -22.70
CA GLY A 25 -2.89 2.92 -23.97
C GLY A 25 -2.11 1.61 -23.89
N LEU A 26 -1.68 1.14 -22.71
CA LEU A 26 -1.13 -0.22 -22.56
C LEU A 26 -2.26 -1.26 -22.53
N LYS A 27 -2.20 -2.24 -23.45
CA LYS A 27 -3.09 -3.41 -23.43
C LYS A 27 -2.49 -4.52 -22.55
N LEU A 28 -2.77 -4.47 -21.25
CA LEU A 28 -2.28 -5.42 -20.25
C LEU A 28 -3.20 -6.66 -20.20
N ARG A 29 -2.87 -7.67 -21.01
CA ARG A 29 -3.66 -8.92 -21.13
C ARG A 29 -3.78 -9.66 -19.80
N HIS A 30 -4.98 -10.07 -19.41
CA HIS A 30 -5.21 -10.88 -18.20
C HIS A 30 -4.85 -10.21 -16.86
N LEU A 31 -4.43 -8.94 -16.85
CA LEU A 31 -4.01 -8.27 -15.62
C LEU A 31 -5.17 -8.18 -14.64
N LYS A 32 -6.38 -7.92 -15.12
CA LYS A 32 -7.57 -7.81 -14.26
C LYS A 32 -7.87 -9.13 -13.55
N GLU A 33 -7.81 -10.24 -14.26
CA GLU A 33 -8.00 -11.59 -13.70
C GLU A 33 -6.90 -11.94 -12.68
N ILE A 34 -5.67 -11.51 -12.94
CA ILE A 34 -4.55 -11.66 -11.99
C ILE A 34 -4.77 -10.80 -10.73
N GLU A 35 -5.24 -9.56 -10.87
CA GLU A 35 -5.59 -8.72 -9.72
C GLU A 35 -6.68 -9.35 -8.86
N ASP A 36 -7.72 -9.89 -9.49
CA ASP A 36 -8.84 -10.52 -8.79
C ASP A 36 -8.34 -11.77 -8.04
N LEU A 37 -7.44 -12.56 -8.63
CA LEU A 37 -6.75 -13.66 -7.95
C LEU A 37 -5.92 -13.18 -6.75
N VAL A 38 -5.15 -12.09 -6.88
CA VAL A 38 -4.34 -11.53 -5.78
C VAL A 38 -5.23 -11.05 -4.63
N ARG A 39 -6.31 -10.32 -4.95
CA ARG A 39 -7.30 -9.85 -3.97
C ARG A 39 -7.97 -11.01 -3.24
N GLU A 40 -8.41 -12.02 -3.98
CA GLU A 40 -8.98 -13.24 -3.42
C GLU A 40 -7.97 -13.91 -2.49
N THR A 41 -6.72 -14.09 -2.95
CA THR A 41 -5.63 -14.70 -2.16
C THR A 41 -5.45 -13.98 -0.82
N PHE A 42 -5.38 -12.65 -0.83
CA PHE A 42 -5.22 -11.87 0.40
C PHE A 42 -6.40 -12.00 1.39
N SER A 43 -7.56 -12.48 0.93
CA SER A 43 -8.75 -12.70 1.75
C SER A 43 -8.85 -14.10 2.37
N LEU A 44 -7.92 -15.02 2.05
CA LEU A 44 -8.03 -16.44 2.48
C LEU A 44 -7.67 -16.70 3.95
N TRP A 45 -7.13 -15.69 4.64
CA TRP A 45 -6.80 -15.73 6.07
C TRP A 45 -7.88 -15.02 6.89
N ASP A 46 -8.17 -15.55 8.07
CA ASP A 46 -9.12 -14.94 9.00
C ASP A 46 -8.47 -13.87 9.88
N GLU A 47 -7.14 -13.90 10.01
CA GLU A 47 -6.37 -12.93 10.76
C GLU A 47 -6.52 -11.55 10.14
N LYS A 48 -7.11 -10.63 10.90
CA LYS A 48 -7.19 -9.22 10.51
C LYS A 48 -5.84 -8.53 10.51
N ARG A 49 -4.94 -8.93 11.42
CA ARG A 49 -3.68 -8.22 11.65
C ARG A 49 -2.54 -9.18 11.96
N GLN A 50 -1.44 -9.00 11.26
CA GLN A 50 -0.22 -9.77 11.40
C GLN A 50 0.98 -8.84 11.39
N GLY A 51 1.69 -8.74 12.52
CA GLY A 51 2.81 -7.81 12.68
C GLY A 51 2.43 -6.35 12.36
N PHE A 52 3.05 -5.81 11.32
CA PHE A 52 2.84 -4.43 10.85
C PHE A 52 1.86 -4.32 9.67
N SER A 53 1.17 -5.41 9.34
CA SER A 53 0.23 -5.51 8.23
C SER A 53 -1.16 -5.90 8.73
N TRP A 54 -2.19 -5.54 7.97
CA TRP A 54 -3.59 -5.87 8.23
C TRP A 54 -4.30 -6.25 6.93
N ARG A 55 -5.51 -6.80 7.02
CA ARG A 55 -6.19 -7.42 5.88
C ARG A 55 -6.27 -6.51 4.64
N ASN A 56 -6.71 -5.27 4.82
CA ASN A 56 -6.80 -4.32 3.70
C ASN A 56 -5.45 -3.71 3.29
N TYR A 57 -4.42 -3.79 4.16
CA TYR A 57 -3.08 -3.29 3.85
C TYR A 57 -2.54 -3.95 2.59
N TYR A 58 -2.62 -5.28 2.49
CA TYR A 58 -1.98 -6.05 1.42
C TYR A 58 -2.39 -5.53 0.04
N TRP A 59 -3.69 -5.52 -0.27
CA TRP A 59 -4.16 -5.03 -1.56
C TRP A 59 -3.95 -3.51 -1.75
N ASN A 60 -4.22 -2.70 -0.72
CA ASN A 60 -4.01 -1.25 -0.81
C ASN A 60 -2.53 -0.93 -1.10
N HIS A 61 -1.60 -1.65 -0.47
CA HIS A 61 -0.16 -1.55 -0.67
C HIS A 61 0.25 -1.99 -2.07
N THR A 62 -0.13 -3.20 -2.49
CA THR A 62 0.13 -3.70 -3.86
C THR A 62 -0.33 -2.71 -4.93
N SER A 63 -1.52 -2.13 -4.77
CA SER A 63 -2.07 -1.14 -5.73
C SER A 63 -1.20 0.11 -5.83
N ARG A 64 -0.77 0.66 -4.67
CA ARG A 64 0.04 1.89 -4.63
C ARG A 64 1.47 1.65 -5.09
N VAL A 65 2.09 0.54 -4.70
CA VAL A 65 3.41 0.13 -5.20
C VAL A 65 3.40 0.01 -6.70
N ARG A 66 2.37 -0.60 -7.29
CA ARG A 66 2.21 -0.65 -8.74
C ARG A 66 2.03 0.73 -9.38
N ALA A 67 1.14 1.56 -8.84
CA ALA A 67 0.95 2.92 -9.36
C ALA A 67 2.27 3.70 -9.37
N LEU A 68 3.05 3.55 -8.29
CA LEU A 68 4.36 4.17 -8.15
C LEU A 68 5.41 3.58 -9.10
N CYS A 69 5.44 2.25 -9.27
CA CYS A 69 6.30 1.60 -10.27
C CYS A 69 6.03 2.14 -11.67
N LEU A 70 4.76 2.30 -12.05
CA LEU A 70 4.38 2.81 -13.36
C LEU A 70 4.73 4.29 -13.55
N GLU A 71 4.60 5.12 -12.51
CA GLU A 71 5.06 6.52 -12.55
C GLU A 71 6.57 6.62 -12.71
N ILE A 72 7.34 5.91 -11.88
CA ILE A 72 8.80 5.89 -11.95
C ILE A 72 9.26 5.32 -13.29
N GLY A 73 8.69 4.18 -13.71
CA GLY A 73 8.99 3.53 -14.98
C GLY A 73 8.75 4.42 -16.19
N ARG A 74 7.69 5.24 -16.20
CA ARG A 74 7.46 6.21 -17.28
C ARG A 74 8.54 7.27 -17.37
N ARG A 75 9.08 7.72 -16.23
CA ARG A 75 10.13 8.76 -16.19
C ARG A 75 11.52 8.20 -16.47
N GLU A 76 11.77 6.96 -16.08
CA GLU A 76 13.04 6.26 -16.27
C GLU A 76 13.13 5.49 -17.61
N GLY A 77 12.03 5.36 -18.35
CA GLY A 77 12.00 4.63 -19.64
C GLY A 77 12.03 3.11 -19.49
N ALA A 78 11.43 2.58 -18.42
CA ALA A 78 11.37 1.15 -18.14
C ALA A 78 10.24 0.43 -18.88
N ASP A 79 10.30 -0.90 -18.89
CA ASP A 79 9.24 -1.78 -19.39
C ASP A 79 8.03 -1.76 -18.43
N LEU A 80 7.03 -0.95 -18.79
CA LEU A 80 5.82 -0.76 -17.98
C LEU A 80 4.97 -2.04 -17.90
N GLU A 81 5.03 -2.91 -18.90
CA GLU A 81 4.29 -4.17 -18.87
C GLU A 81 4.87 -5.08 -17.79
N LYS A 82 6.19 -5.30 -17.80
CA LYS A 82 6.87 -6.10 -16.75
C LYS A 82 6.61 -5.54 -15.35
N LEU A 83 6.69 -4.22 -15.19
CA LEU A 83 6.42 -3.55 -13.91
C LEU A 83 4.98 -3.76 -13.43
N ALA A 84 3.99 -3.72 -14.34
CA ALA A 84 2.59 -3.92 -13.98
C ALA A 84 2.36 -5.30 -13.36
N TYR A 85 2.86 -6.38 -13.97
CA TYR A 85 2.69 -7.73 -13.42
C TYR A 85 3.58 -7.96 -12.19
N ALA A 86 4.85 -7.57 -12.24
CA ALA A 86 5.77 -7.75 -11.12
C ALA A 86 5.25 -7.05 -9.87
N ALA A 87 4.85 -5.78 -9.96
CA ALA A 87 4.31 -5.04 -8.82
C ALA A 87 2.95 -5.58 -8.35
N THR A 88 2.12 -6.13 -9.24
CA THR A 88 0.84 -6.77 -8.83
C THR A 88 1.08 -8.06 -8.04
N LEU A 89 2.13 -8.81 -8.38
CA LEU A 89 2.39 -10.15 -7.86
C LEU A 89 3.45 -10.20 -6.75
N HIS A 90 4.21 -9.12 -6.52
CA HIS A 90 5.43 -9.17 -5.69
C HIS A 90 5.21 -9.71 -4.27
N ASP A 91 4.06 -9.38 -3.68
CA ASP A 91 3.68 -9.70 -2.31
C ASP A 91 2.61 -10.81 -2.24
N ILE A 92 2.36 -11.55 -3.34
CA ILE A 92 1.26 -12.53 -3.41
C ILE A 92 1.34 -13.63 -2.34
N THR A 93 2.54 -13.94 -1.86
CA THR A 93 2.78 -14.89 -0.76
C THR A 93 3.04 -14.22 0.59
N LYS A 94 2.96 -12.89 0.69
CA LYS A 94 3.25 -12.14 1.93
C LYS A 94 2.37 -12.53 3.11
N ARG A 95 1.14 -13.00 2.87
CA ARG A 95 0.22 -13.45 3.92
C ARG A 95 0.71 -14.66 4.71
N TYR A 96 1.66 -15.43 4.16
CA TYR A 96 2.29 -16.53 4.88
C TYR A 96 3.28 -16.06 5.95
N ASP A 97 3.77 -14.81 5.86
CA ASP A 97 4.68 -14.22 6.84
C ASP A 97 3.95 -13.90 8.15
N GLY A 98 4.26 -14.68 9.18
CA GLY A 98 3.76 -14.52 10.54
C GLY A 98 4.54 -13.50 11.35
N ARG A 99 4.65 -13.73 12.67
CA ARG A 99 5.39 -12.79 13.53
C ARG A 99 6.88 -12.94 13.25
N ILE A 100 7.60 -11.83 13.25
CA ILE A 100 9.07 -11.85 13.18
C ILE A 100 9.58 -12.53 14.44
N LEU A 101 10.42 -13.55 14.28
CA LEU A 101 11.03 -14.27 15.39
C LEU A 101 12.11 -13.41 16.05
N THR A 102 12.21 -13.52 17.37
CA THR A 102 13.22 -12.83 18.18
C THR A 102 13.99 -13.80 19.05
N ASP A 103 15.26 -13.50 19.31
CA ASP A 103 16.09 -14.22 20.29
C ASP A 103 15.66 -13.90 21.73
N GLU A 104 16.34 -14.52 22.70
CA GLU A 104 16.12 -14.33 24.15
C GLU A 104 16.32 -12.88 24.61
N ASN A 105 17.07 -12.07 23.85
CA ASN A 105 17.33 -10.66 24.12
C ASN A 105 16.35 -9.72 23.37
N GLY A 106 15.36 -10.28 22.68
CA GLY A 106 14.38 -9.53 21.89
C GLY A 106 14.92 -8.98 20.57
N ARG A 107 16.11 -9.41 20.11
CA ARG A 107 16.66 -9.04 18.79
C ARG A 107 16.03 -9.91 17.71
N ARG A 108 15.79 -9.33 16.53
CA ARG A 108 15.20 -10.05 15.39
C ARG A 108 16.18 -11.09 14.87
N ILE A 109 15.68 -12.31 14.65
CA ILE A 109 16.46 -13.40 14.06
C ILE A 109 16.48 -13.24 12.54
N THR A 110 17.65 -13.47 11.93
CA THR A 110 17.84 -13.41 10.48
C THR A 110 18.38 -14.73 9.92
N ASP A 111 18.11 -14.99 8.63
CA ASP A 111 18.77 -16.06 7.86
C ASP A 111 20.20 -15.66 7.43
N GLU A 112 20.89 -16.53 6.67
CA GLU A 112 22.25 -16.25 6.19
C GLU A 112 22.35 -14.99 5.30
N LYS A 113 21.27 -14.64 4.59
CA LYS A 113 21.20 -13.46 3.71
C LYS A 113 20.82 -12.18 4.46
N GLY A 114 20.51 -12.29 5.75
CA GLY A 114 20.12 -11.19 6.63
C GLY A 114 18.63 -10.85 6.58
N PHE A 115 17.78 -11.70 5.99
CA PHE A 115 16.33 -11.52 6.00
C PHE A 115 15.73 -11.98 7.32
N TRP A 116 14.70 -11.28 7.79
CA TRP A 116 14.03 -11.65 9.04
C TRP A 116 13.27 -12.97 8.90
N ILE A 117 13.49 -13.87 9.86
CA ILE A 117 12.74 -15.13 9.93
C ILE A 117 11.38 -14.84 10.56
N THR A 118 10.32 -15.38 9.96
CA THR A 118 8.94 -15.22 10.42
C THR A 118 8.32 -16.57 10.79
N GLU A 119 7.33 -16.55 11.68
CA GLU A 119 6.41 -17.67 11.85
C GLU A 119 5.70 -17.97 10.52
N LEU A 120 5.30 -19.21 10.28
CA LEU A 120 4.47 -19.57 9.12
C LEU A 120 2.99 -19.45 9.51
N VAL A 121 2.21 -18.70 8.73
CA VAL A 121 0.75 -18.59 8.91
C VAL A 121 0.04 -19.20 7.72
N MET A 122 -0.80 -20.20 7.98
CA MET A 122 -1.54 -20.91 6.94
C MET A 122 -2.92 -20.28 6.70
N PRO A 123 -3.38 -20.20 5.44
CA PRO A 123 -4.72 -19.72 5.13
C PRO A 123 -5.77 -20.71 5.65
N LYS A 124 -7.00 -20.22 5.85
CA LYS A 124 -8.16 -21.04 6.23
C LYS A 124 -8.96 -21.55 5.04
N ARG A 125 -8.73 -20.93 3.89
CA ARG A 125 -9.38 -21.19 2.61
C ARG A 125 -8.30 -21.42 1.55
N GLU A 126 -8.71 -21.96 0.42
CA GLU A 126 -7.80 -22.36 -0.65
C GLU A 126 -8.20 -21.73 -1.99
N ASN A 127 -7.20 -21.34 -2.78
CA ASN A 127 -7.35 -21.01 -4.20
C ASN A 127 -6.13 -21.53 -4.99
N LEU A 128 -5.96 -21.07 -6.23
CA LEU A 128 -4.82 -21.45 -7.08
C LEU A 128 -3.46 -21.18 -6.41
N VAL A 129 -3.28 -20.00 -5.79
CA VAL A 129 -2.00 -19.60 -5.18
C VAL A 129 -1.64 -20.53 -4.04
N THR A 130 -2.59 -20.79 -3.15
CA THR A 130 -2.34 -21.63 -1.98
C THR A 130 -2.07 -23.07 -2.38
N LYS A 131 -2.77 -23.60 -3.40
CA LYS A 131 -2.49 -24.93 -3.98
C LYS A 131 -1.05 -25.02 -4.49
N LEU A 132 -0.65 -24.09 -5.35
CA LEU A 132 0.72 -24.04 -5.88
C LEU A 132 1.76 -23.93 -4.75
N TYR A 133 1.48 -23.12 -3.73
CA TYR A 133 2.38 -22.98 -2.58
C TYR A 133 2.56 -24.30 -1.82
N HIS A 134 1.46 -25.05 -1.61
CA HIS A 134 1.45 -26.35 -0.96
C HIS A 134 2.14 -27.43 -1.82
N GLU A 135 1.75 -27.56 -3.09
CA GLU A 135 2.24 -28.58 -4.03
C GLU A 135 3.75 -28.50 -4.26
N HIS A 136 4.30 -27.27 -4.25
CA HIS A 136 5.73 -27.02 -4.43
C HIS A 136 6.52 -26.91 -3.12
N ASN A 137 5.89 -27.22 -1.97
CA ASN A 137 6.53 -27.22 -0.65
C ASN A 137 7.25 -25.88 -0.33
N LEU A 138 6.62 -24.75 -0.65
CA LEU A 138 7.22 -23.42 -0.49
C LEU A 138 7.21 -22.90 0.96
N TYR A 139 6.81 -23.72 1.94
CA TYR A 139 6.70 -23.31 3.33
C TYR A 139 8.01 -22.72 3.86
N ARG A 140 7.89 -21.62 4.62
CA ARG A 140 9.03 -20.90 5.21
C ARG A 140 10.01 -20.31 4.18
N THR A 141 9.68 -20.36 2.90
CA THR A 141 10.40 -19.60 1.88
C THR A 141 9.97 -18.14 1.96
N LEU A 142 10.93 -17.22 1.91
CA LEU A 142 10.67 -15.78 1.90
C LEU A 142 9.70 -15.40 0.77
N HIS A 143 8.88 -14.39 1.00
CA HIS A 143 7.83 -13.99 0.06
C HIS A 143 8.38 -13.46 -1.28
N ASN A 144 9.55 -12.84 -1.32
CA ASN A 144 10.16 -12.46 -2.61
C ASN A 144 10.56 -13.68 -3.45
N ILE A 145 11.03 -14.76 -2.83
CA ILE A 145 11.42 -15.99 -3.53
C ILE A 145 10.19 -16.83 -3.91
N SER A 146 9.33 -17.13 -2.92
CA SER A 146 8.10 -17.90 -3.16
C SER A 146 7.11 -17.15 -4.04
N GLY A 147 7.01 -15.83 -3.89
CA GLY A 147 6.18 -14.95 -4.72
C GLY A 147 6.66 -14.90 -6.16
N ALA A 148 7.99 -14.84 -6.39
CA ALA A 148 8.54 -14.96 -7.74
C ALA A 148 8.18 -16.31 -8.38
N PHE A 149 8.36 -17.42 -7.66
CA PHE A 149 7.99 -18.74 -8.15
C PHE A 149 6.50 -18.82 -8.54
N ILE A 150 5.61 -18.41 -7.63
CA ILE A 150 4.15 -18.42 -7.84
C ILE A 150 3.77 -17.52 -9.02
N ALA A 151 4.36 -16.33 -9.13
CA ALA A 151 4.14 -15.43 -10.25
C ALA A 151 4.49 -16.10 -11.58
N GLY A 152 5.61 -16.82 -11.64
CA GLY A 152 6.01 -17.56 -12.84
C GLY A 152 4.99 -18.62 -13.26
N GLU A 153 4.49 -19.41 -12.30
CA GLU A 153 3.48 -20.43 -12.58
C GLU A 153 2.13 -19.83 -13.01
N ILE A 154 1.72 -18.70 -12.43
CA ILE A 154 0.52 -17.97 -12.84
C ILE A 154 0.67 -17.46 -14.28
N LEU A 155 1.75 -16.75 -14.58
CA LEU A 155 1.99 -16.17 -15.91
C LEU A 155 2.12 -17.26 -16.99
N LYS A 156 2.75 -18.39 -16.67
CA LYS A 156 2.81 -19.56 -17.56
C LYS A 156 1.42 -20.09 -17.91
N ARG A 157 0.50 -20.16 -16.92
CA ARG A 157 -0.89 -20.59 -17.16
C ARG A 157 -1.66 -19.64 -18.06
N TYR A 158 -1.36 -18.34 -18.02
CA TYR A 158 -1.91 -17.34 -18.93
C TYR A 158 -1.17 -17.24 -20.28
N GLY A 159 -0.21 -18.13 -20.55
CA GLY A 159 0.46 -18.23 -21.85
C GLY A 159 1.47 -17.12 -22.15
N PHE A 160 2.04 -16.49 -21.12
CA PHE A 160 3.11 -15.51 -21.32
C PHE A 160 4.41 -16.15 -21.83
N PRO A 161 5.21 -15.45 -22.65
CA PRO A 161 6.52 -15.92 -23.10
C PRO A 161 7.50 -16.20 -21.94
N SER A 162 8.40 -17.17 -22.13
CA SER A 162 9.33 -17.60 -21.06
C SER A 162 10.31 -16.51 -20.64
N ASP A 163 10.81 -15.69 -21.57
CA ASP A 163 11.70 -14.57 -21.31
C ASP A 163 11.02 -13.46 -20.49
N PHE A 164 9.74 -13.20 -20.80
CA PHE A 164 8.90 -12.31 -20.00
C PHE A 164 8.71 -12.84 -18.57
N ILE A 165 8.38 -14.13 -18.44
CA ILE A 165 8.19 -14.79 -17.15
C ILE A 165 9.46 -14.71 -16.29
N GLU A 166 10.62 -15.06 -16.85
CA GLU A 166 11.89 -14.99 -16.12
C GLU A 166 12.26 -13.56 -15.72
N SER A 167 11.94 -12.57 -16.56
CA SER A 167 12.12 -11.16 -16.21
C SER A 167 11.25 -10.76 -15.01
N VAL A 168 9.95 -11.09 -15.03
CA VAL A 168 9.03 -10.77 -13.92
C VAL A 168 9.46 -11.48 -12.62
N LYS A 169 9.86 -12.75 -12.71
CA LYS A 169 10.39 -13.51 -11.57
C LYS A 169 11.59 -12.81 -10.94
N LEU A 170 12.56 -12.38 -11.75
CA LEU A 170 13.76 -11.69 -11.26
C LEU A 170 13.42 -10.34 -10.60
N ILE A 171 12.49 -9.58 -11.19
CA ILE A 171 12.04 -8.29 -10.62
C ILE A 171 11.40 -8.51 -9.24
N ILE A 172 10.53 -9.52 -9.11
CA ILE A 172 9.92 -9.89 -7.83
C ILE A 172 10.98 -10.41 -6.85
N GLU A 173 11.92 -11.24 -7.28
CA GLU A 173 12.99 -11.75 -6.41
C GLU A 173 13.80 -10.59 -5.78
N ALA A 174 14.08 -9.56 -6.57
CA ALA A 174 14.92 -8.42 -6.21
C ALA A 174 14.24 -7.36 -5.33
N HIS A 175 12.92 -7.42 -5.07
CA HIS A 175 12.25 -6.35 -4.33
C HIS A 175 12.68 -6.27 -2.86
N LEU A 176 13.16 -7.38 -2.27
CA LEU A 176 13.84 -7.35 -0.98
C LEU A 176 15.35 -7.38 -1.18
N LYS A 177 16.04 -6.34 -0.72
CA LYS A 177 17.49 -6.28 -0.77
C LYS A 177 18.12 -7.18 0.30
N PRO A 178 18.89 -8.22 -0.06
CA PRO A 178 19.67 -8.99 0.90
C PRO A 178 20.73 -8.11 1.57
N LEU A 179 20.92 -8.28 2.88
CA LEU A 179 21.91 -7.51 3.65
C LEU A 179 23.32 -8.06 3.46
N ASN A 180 23.44 -9.37 3.24
CA ASN A 180 24.71 -10.09 3.18
C ASN A 180 25.01 -10.63 1.76
N ALA A 181 24.50 -9.99 0.71
CA ALA A 181 24.78 -10.40 -0.68
C ALA A 181 26.15 -9.92 -1.15
N ASP A 182 26.80 -10.73 -1.97
CA ASP A 182 28.02 -10.35 -2.68
C ASP A 182 27.73 -9.45 -3.89
N GLU A 183 28.80 -8.91 -4.49
CA GLU A 183 28.70 -8.00 -5.63
C GLU A 183 28.04 -8.64 -6.86
N ASP A 184 28.27 -9.93 -7.10
CA ASP A 184 27.72 -10.64 -8.26
C ASP A 184 26.21 -10.88 -8.09
N GLU A 185 25.76 -11.23 -6.89
CA GLU A 185 24.34 -11.37 -6.55
C GLU A 185 23.62 -10.02 -6.65
N LEU A 186 24.21 -8.95 -6.10
CA LEU A 186 23.64 -7.60 -6.22
C LEU A 186 23.57 -7.15 -7.68
N LYS A 187 24.61 -7.42 -8.47
CA LYS A 187 24.64 -7.11 -9.90
C LYS A 187 23.56 -7.89 -10.65
N ARG A 188 23.37 -9.19 -10.36
CA ARG A 188 22.30 -10.00 -10.97
C ARG A 188 20.92 -9.43 -10.65
N LEU A 189 20.65 -9.12 -9.38
CA LEU A 189 19.34 -8.67 -8.92
C LEU A 189 18.98 -7.28 -9.44
N TYR A 190 19.96 -6.36 -9.49
CA TYR A 190 19.70 -4.92 -9.71
C TYR A 190 20.27 -4.35 -11.02
N SER A 191 20.88 -5.17 -11.89
CA SER A 191 21.21 -4.76 -13.26
C SER A 191 19.95 -4.36 -14.05
N PRO A 192 18.83 -5.11 -14.01
CA PRO A 192 17.57 -4.67 -14.61
C PRO A 192 17.05 -3.38 -13.94
N LEU A 193 16.60 -2.44 -14.76
CA LEU A 193 16.01 -1.19 -14.27
C LEU A 193 14.71 -1.45 -13.49
N GLU A 194 13.89 -2.38 -13.98
CA GLU A 194 12.59 -2.73 -13.39
C GLU A 194 12.74 -3.30 -11.97
N SER A 195 13.79 -4.08 -11.70
CA SER A 195 14.11 -4.59 -10.36
C SER A 195 14.37 -3.45 -9.37
N ARG A 196 15.15 -2.44 -9.79
CA ARG A 196 15.43 -1.25 -8.98
C ARG A 196 14.17 -0.43 -8.72
N ILE A 197 13.32 -0.28 -9.74
CA ILE A 197 12.06 0.45 -9.63
C ILE A 197 11.10 -0.23 -8.65
N LEU A 198 10.92 -1.55 -8.73
CA LEU A 198 10.03 -2.25 -7.79
C LEU A 198 10.56 -2.16 -6.36
N HIS A 199 11.86 -2.39 -6.15
CA HIS A 199 12.50 -2.20 -4.84
C HIS A 199 12.28 -0.79 -4.29
N ASP A 200 12.51 0.25 -5.12
CA ASP A 200 12.33 1.64 -4.72
C ASP A 200 10.87 1.96 -4.37
N ALA A 201 9.93 1.48 -5.18
CA ALA A 201 8.51 1.73 -4.98
C ALA A 201 7.98 1.07 -3.70
N ASP A 202 8.33 -0.19 -3.45
CA ASP A 202 7.97 -0.93 -2.23
C ASP A 202 8.57 -0.25 -0.98
N MET A 203 9.87 0.07 -1.04
CA MET A 203 10.56 0.77 0.04
C MET A 203 9.93 2.14 0.32
N MET A 204 9.60 2.91 -0.71
CA MET A 204 9.03 4.24 -0.57
C MET A 204 7.61 4.20 0.02
N ASP A 205 6.72 3.33 -0.47
CA ASP A 205 5.33 3.21 0.04
C ASP A 205 5.28 2.91 1.55
N ALA A 206 6.19 2.06 2.02
CA ALA A 206 6.21 1.62 3.41
C ALA A 206 6.92 2.60 4.38
N ASN A 207 7.74 3.54 3.88
CA ASN A 207 8.68 4.31 4.70
C ASN A 207 8.64 5.84 4.52
N LEU A 208 8.23 6.34 3.36
CA LEU A 208 8.30 7.77 3.03
C LEU A 208 6.90 8.35 2.72
N GLY A 209 6.73 9.64 2.98
CA GLY A 209 5.52 10.38 2.62
C GLY A 209 4.30 10.14 3.52
N TYR A 210 3.15 10.63 3.05
CA TYR A 210 1.87 10.59 3.72
C TYR A 210 1.28 9.18 3.76
N VAL A 211 1.57 8.32 2.79
CA VAL A 211 1.17 6.91 2.86
C VAL A 211 1.88 6.19 4.00
N ALA A 212 3.19 6.37 4.15
CA ALA A 212 3.94 5.81 5.26
C ALA A 212 3.52 6.43 6.61
N PHE A 213 3.12 7.72 6.61
CA PHE A 213 2.54 8.37 7.77
C PHE A 213 1.20 7.76 8.18
N PHE A 214 0.28 7.53 7.23
CA PHE A 214 -0.95 6.81 7.49
C PHE A 214 -0.66 5.43 8.10
N ARG A 215 0.25 4.66 7.50
CA ARG A 215 0.67 3.37 8.04
C ARG A 215 1.23 3.48 9.46
N ASN A 216 2.02 4.53 9.74
CA ASN A 216 2.54 4.82 11.06
C ASN A 216 1.43 5.06 12.10
N ILE A 217 0.40 5.86 11.75
CA ILE A 217 -0.78 6.08 12.61
C ILE A 217 -1.39 4.73 13.00
N GLN A 218 -1.62 3.84 12.02
CA GLN A 218 -2.25 2.55 12.28
C GLN A 218 -1.40 1.63 13.15
N ILE A 219 -0.09 1.56 12.90
CA ILE A 219 0.84 0.72 13.69
C ILE A 219 0.89 1.19 15.14
N HIS A 220 1.08 2.49 15.36
CA HIS A 220 1.25 3.04 16.71
C HIS A 220 -0.06 3.05 17.48
N THR A 221 -1.18 3.38 16.85
CA THR A 221 -2.50 3.38 17.50
C THR A 221 -2.89 2.00 17.98
N TYR A 222 -2.76 0.98 17.13
CA TYR A 222 -3.03 -0.40 17.52
C TYR A 222 -2.14 -0.83 18.70
N SER A 223 -0.84 -0.50 18.66
CA SER A 223 0.10 -0.79 19.74
C SER A 223 -0.29 -0.09 21.06
N MET A 224 -0.71 1.18 20.99
CA MET A 224 -1.16 1.96 22.15
C MET A 224 -2.44 1.39 22.76
N ILE A 225 -3.45 1.06 21.95
CA ILE A 225 -4.70 0.44 22.42
C ILE A 225 -4.40 -0.89 23.11
N ARG A 226 -3.54 -1.73 22.54
CA ARG A 226 -3.19 -3.03 23.13
C ARG A 226 -2.44 -2.92 24.45
N ARG A 227 -1.59 -1.89 24.62
CA ARG A 227 -0.78 -1.69 25.83
C ARG A 227 -1.52 -0.93 26.93
N ASN A 228 -2.33 0.06 26.55
CA ASN A 228 -2.88 1.05 27.47
C ASN A 228 -4.41 1.03 27.52
N GLY A 229 -5.08 0.20 26.72
CA GLY A 229 -6.54 0.16 26.59
C GLY A 229 -7.15 1.31 25.77
N ARG A 230 -6.37 2.35 25.44
CA ARG A 230 -6.82 3.50 24.67
C ARG A 230 -5.73 4.09 23.79
N ALA A 231 -6.14 4.80 22.75
CA ALA A 231 -5.26 5.65 21.96
C ALA A 231 -5.11 7.04 22.62
N ASP A 232 -4.09 7.79 22.22
CA ASP A 232 -3.80 9.14 22.73
C ASP A 232 -3.21 10.00 21.60
N LEU A 233 -4.05 10.88 21.05
CA LEU A 233 -3.71 11.69 19.88
C LEU A 233 -2.54 12.65 20.15
N ARG A 234 -2.57 13.35 21.30
CA ARG A 234 -1.53 14.32 21.65
C ARG A 234 -0.18 13.63 21.79
N ARG A 235 -0.12 12.52 22.55
CA ARG A 235 1.10 11.73 22.71
C ARG A 235 1.62 11.16 21.38
N TYR A 236 0.71 10.76 20.48
CA TYR A 236 1.09 10.29 19.15
C TYR A 236 1.80 11.40 18.36
N VAL A 237 1.20 12.59 18.28
CA VAL A 237 1.77 13.74 17.53
C VAL A 237 3.11 14.19 18.12
N GLU A 238 3.22 14.28 19.43
CA GLU A 238 4.47 14.64 20.13
C GLU A 238 5.61 13.63 19.86
N GLY A 239 5.27 12.36 19.60
CA GLY A 239 6.24 11.31 19.28
C GLY A 239 6.70 11.27 17.81
N LEU A 240 6.08 12.04 16.91
CA LEU A 240 6.38 12.00 15.47
C LEU A 240 7.82 12.34 15.08
N PRO A 241 8.52 13.32 15.70
CA PRO A 241 9.88 13.70 15.28
C PRO A 241 10.82 12.50 15.21
N ARG A 242 10.79 11.66 16.26
CA ARG A 242 11.62 10.45 16.33
C ARG A 242 11.37 9.51 15.15
N TRP A 243 10.11 9.34 14.75
CA TRP A 243 9.79 8.49 13.60
C TRP A 243 10.20 9.14 12.27
N ILE A 244 9.97 10.45 12.12
CA ILE A 244 10.36 11.20 10.91
C ILE A 244 11.87 11.10 10.70
N ASP A 245 12.67 11.42 11.72
CA ASP A 245 14.14 11.41 11.66
C ASP A 245 14.69 10.01 11.36
N MET A 246 14.11 8.97 11.99
CA MET A 246 14.47 7.58 11.71
C MET A 246 14.25 7.19 10.23
N LYS A 247 13.30 7.83 9.53
CA LYS A 247 12.97 7.52 8.13
C LYS A 247 13.77 8.32 7.11
N GLU A 248 14.55 9.32 7.51
CA GLU A 248 15.33 10.15 6.58
C GLU A 248 16.34 9.32 5.77
N GLY A 249 17.07 8.42 6.44
CA GLY A 249 18.08 7.58 5.81
C GLY A 249 17.55 6.52 4.82
N PHE A 250 16.24 6.48 4.55
CA PHE A 250 15.68 5.61 3.50
C PHE A 250 15.77 6.24 2.11
N VAL A 251 15.82 7.58 2.00
CA VAL A 251 15.95 8.27 0.70
C VAL A 251 17.27 7.89 0.01
N GLU A 252 18.35 7.82 0.77
CA GLU A 252 19.68 7.47 0.26
C GLU A 252 19.77 6.02 -0.24
N ARG A 253 18.83 5.16 0.17
CA ARG A 253 18.76 3.74 -0.22
C ARG A 253 18.00 3.51 -1.52
N LEU A 254 17.30 4.53 -2.03
CA LEU A 254 16.62 4.48 -3.31
C LEU A 254 17.66 4.47 -4.44
N MET A 255 17.42 3.62 -5.43
CA MET A 255 18.39 3.24 -6.45
C MET A 255 18.25 4.04 -7.74
N THR A 256 17.05 4.51 -8.07
CA THR A 256 16.77 5.32 -9.27
C THR A 256 16.78 6.81 -8.94
N PRO A 257 17.30 7.67 -9.85
CA PRO A 257 17.24 9.12 -9.66
C PRO A 257 15.82 9.65 -9.44
N THR A 258 14.84 9.13 -10.19
CA THR A 258 13.43 9.51 -10.05
C THR A 258 12.89 9.15 -8.67
N ALA A 259 13.10 7.92 -8.19
CA ALA A 259 12.62 7.54 -6.87
C ALA A 259 13.27 8.38 -5.77
N ARG A 260 14.58 8.67 -5.89
CA ARG A 260 15.29 9.51 -4.93
C ARG A 260 14.66 10.90 -4.83
N HIS A 261 14.44 11.57 -5.98
CA HIS A 261 13.77 12.87 -6.01
C HIS A 261 12.35 12.83 -5.43
N MET A 262 11.55 11.81 -5.78
CA MET A 262 10.22 11.63 -5.21
C MET A 262 10.26 11.38 -3.69
N GLY A 263 11.23 10.60 -3.22
CA GLY A 263 11.45 10.30 -1.81
C GLY A 263 11.83 11.53 -1.01
N GLU A 264 12.71 12.38 -1.54
CA GLU A 264 13.07 13.69 -0.96
C GLU A 264 11.83 14.57 -0.78
N GLU A 265 11.01 14.67 -1.83
CA GLU A 265 9.81 15.51 -1.82
C GLU A 265 8.75 15.01 -0.82
N ARG A 266 8.56 13.68 -0.76
CA ARG A 266 7.71 13.03 0.23
C ARG A 266 8.19 13.26 1.67
N GLN A 267 9.49 13.24 1.92
CA GLN A 267 10.04 13.55 3.25
C GLN A 267 9.88 15.03 3.61
N ARG A 268 10.12 15.94 2.67
CA ARG A 268 9.90 17.38 2.86
C ARG A 268 8.46 17.66 3.31
N ARG A 269 7.47 17.14 2.57
CA ARG A 269 6.04 17.29 2.89
C ARG A 269 5.68 16.70 4.25
N LYS A 270 6.32 15.60 4.64
CA LYS A 270 6.13 14.95 5.95
C LYS A 270 6.65 15.81 7.11
N ARG A 271 7.79 16.47 6.94
CA ARG A 271 8.31 17.45 7.93
C ARG A 271 7.39 18.66 8.05
N GLU A 272 6.89 19.17 6.93
CA GLU A 272 5.92 20.27 6.90
C GLU A 272 4.61 19.90 7.59
N LEU A 273 4.09 18.70 7.32
CA LEU A 273 2.90 18.17 7.99
C LEU A 273 3.09 18.11 9.50
N TRP A 274 4.24 17.63 9.98
CA TRP A 274 4.53 17.65 11.41
C TRP A 274 4.56 19.07 11.98
N GLY A 275 5.14 20.04 11.26
CA GLY A 275 5.10 21.45 11.63
C GLY A 275 3.66 21.96 11.82
N LYS A 276 2.76 21.65 10.87
CA LYS A 276 1.33 21.98 10.94
C LYS A 276 0.66 21.29 12.14
N LEU A 277 0.84 19.98 12.31
CA LEU A 277 0.26 19.22 13.43
C LEU A 277 0.71 19.72 14.80
N ARG A 278 2.00 20.11 14.92
CA ARG A 278 2.56 20.66 16.16
C ARG A 278 1.90 21.98 16.52
N MET A 279 1.69 22.88 15.55
CA MET A 279 0.97 24.14 15.78
C MET A 279 -0.48 23.87 16.19
N GLU A 280 -1.13 22.89 15.57
CA GLU A 280 -2.52 22.55 15.90
C GLU A 280 -2.70 22.03 17.34
N LEU A 281 -1.63 21.60 18.02
CA LEU A 281 -1.68 21.19 19.43
C LEU A 281 -1.91 22.35 20.41
N GLU A 282 -1.66 23.60 20.00
CA GLU A 282 -1.89 24.82 20.80
C GLU A 282 -3.40 25.03 21.00
N GLU A 283 -4.16 25.02 19.91
CA GLU A 283 -5.63 25.09 19.89
C GLU A 283 -6.25 23.70 19.68
N PHE A 284 -5.97 22.80 20.62
CA PHE A 284 -6.19 21.36 20.44
C PHE A 284 -7.63 20.95 20.13
N GLU A 285 -8.60 21.40 20.94
CA GLU A 285 -10.01 21.02 20.74
C GLU A 285 -10.59 21.65 19.46
N PHE A 286 -10.16 22.86 19.12
CA PHE A 286 -10.53 23.51 17.87
C PHE A 286 -10.02 22.72 16.65
N ASN A 287 -8.74 22.33 16.66
CA ASN A 287 -8.15 21.60 15.56
C ASN A 287 -8.56 20.11 15.52
N ARG A 288 -8.95 19.51 16.65
CA ARG A 288 -9.67 18.22 16.64
C ARG A 288 -11.00 18.31 15.93
N ARG A 289 -11.69 19.45 16.03
CA ARG A 289 -12.98 19.67 15.36
C ARG A 289 -12.83 19.96 13.87
N TYR A 290 -11.90 20.84 13.49
CA TYR A 290 -11.80 21.40 12.13
C TYR A 290 -10.51 21.08 11.36
N GLY A 291 -9.41 20.80 12.07
CA GLY A 291 -8.06 20.70 11.50
C GLY A 291 -7.57 19.28 11.23
N LEU A 292 -6.27 19.17 10.99
CA LEU A 292 -5.57 17.90 10.74
C LEU A 292 -5.65 16.96 11.94
N LEU A 293 -5.61 17.47 13.18
CA LEU A 293 -5.79 16.64 14.38
C LEU A 293 -7.06 15.80 14.34
N GLY A 294 -8.18 16.35 13.85
CA GLY A 294 -9.44 15.62 13.68
C GLY A 294 -9.37 14.53 12.62
N VAL A 295 -8.54 14.71 11.58
CA VAL A 295 -8.28 13.68 10.56
C VAL A 295 -7.43 12.56 11.13
N ILE A 296 -6.39 12.90 11.90
CA ILE A 296 -5.55 11.88 12.57
C ILE A 296 -6.40 11.09 13.57
N GLU A 297 -7.23 11.76 14.37
CA GLU A 297 -8.15 11.10 15.29
C GLU A 297 -9.11 10.15 14.56
N TYR A 298 -9.68 10.58 13.44
CA TYR A 298 -10.49 9.71 12.59
C TYR A 298 -9.69 8.49 12.11
N PHE A 299 -8.46 8.69 11.63
CA PHE A 299 -7.62 7.58 11.20
C PHE A 299 -7.28 6.60 12.34
N MET A 300 -7.05 7.12 13.55
CA MET A 300 -6.81 6.33 14.76
C MET A 300 -8.05 5.49 15.14
N SER A 301 -9.25 6.01 14.92
CA SER A 301 -10.50 5.29 15.22
C SER A 301 -10.70 4.01 14.42
N CYS A 302 -9.98 3.83 13.30
CA CYS A 302 -10.07 2.67 12.43
C CYS A 302 -8.93 1.65 12.62
N ALA A 303 -8.13 1.74 13.69
CA ALA A 303 -6.87 1.01 13.81
C ALA A 303 -6.95 -0.52 13.94
N ASP A 304 -8.15 -1.10 14.15
CA ASP A 304 -8.35 -2.56 14.19
C ASP A 304 -8.19 -3.21 12.80
N ASP A 305 -8.84 -2.63 11.79
CA ASP A 305 -8.78 -3.10 10.40
C ASP A 305 -8.88 -1.92 9.40
N PRO A 306 -7.84 -1.06 9.35
CA PRO A 306 -7.90 0.17 8.58
C PRO A 306 -7.98 -0.09 7.09
N ASN A 307 -8.63 0.80 6.34
CA ASN A 307 -8.71 0.74 4.88
C ASN A 307 -8.50 2.14 4.33
N LEU A 308 -7.35 2.38 3.70
CA LEU A 308 -6.98 3.73 3.27
C LEU A 308 -7.97 4.28 2.23
N VAL A 309 -8.45 3.43 1.31
CA VAL A 309 -9.38 3.83 0.26
C VAL A 309 -10.72 4.27 0.85
N GLU A 310 -11.27 3.48 1.78
CA GLU A 310 -12.53 3.82 2.45
C GLU A 310 -12.38 5.06 3.33
N GLN A 311 -11.26 5.19 4.05
CA GLN A 311 -11.00 6.35 4.90
C GLN A 311 -10.81 7.64 4.11
N MET A 312 -10.18 7.58 2.94
CA MET A 312 -10.08 8.72 2.02
C MET A 312 -11.45 9.09 1.43
N SER A 313 -12.25 8.08 1.06
CA SER A 313 -13.62 8.30 0.56
C SER A 313 -14.52 8.94 1.62
N TYR A 314 -14.40 8.53 2.88
CA TYR A 314 -15.13 9.17 3.98
C TYR A 314 -14.65 10.59 4.24
N LEU A 315 -13.33 10.83 4.20
CA LEU A 315 -12.75 12.15 4.39
C LEU A 315 -13.33 13.15 3.38
N GLU A 316 -13.36 12.75 2.11
CA GLU A 316 -13.88 13.54 0.99
C GLU A 316 -15.41 13.67 1.00
N GLY A 317 -16.14 12.55 1.11
CA GLY A 317 -17.59 12.53 0.95
C GLY A 317 -18.38 12.89 2.19
N ARG A 318 -17.77 12.90 3.38
CA ARG A 318 -18.48 13.15 4.65
C ARG A 318 -17.74 14.08 5.60
N TRP A 319 -16.49 13.78 5.94
CA TRP A 319 -15.79 14.52 6.99
C TRP A 319 -15.62 16.00 6.61
N ILE A 320 -15.07 16.29 5.42
CA ILE A 320 -14.84 17.66 4.93
C ILE A 320 -16.19 18.41 4.73
N PRO A 321 -17.17 17.87 3.98
CA PRO A 321 -18.47 18.53 3.80
C PRO A 321 -19.17 18.85 5.13
N GLN A 322 -19.09 17.95 6.11
CA GLN A 322 -19.68 18.18 7.43
C GLN A 322 -19.05 19.39 8.14
N ARG A 323 -17.71 19.55 8.09
CA ARG A 323 -17.04 20.70 8.73
C ARG A 323 -17.36 22.00 7.99
N LEU A 324 -17.43 21.96 6.65
CA LEU A 324 -17.84 23.12 5.86
C LEU A 324 -19.26 23.58 6.22
N ASN A 325 -20.22 22.66 6.38
CA ASN A 325 -21.57 22.99 6.85
C ASN A 325 -21.56 23.59 8.28
N TRP A 326 -20.76 23.05 9.20
CA TRP A 326 -20.61 23.65 10.54
C TRP A 326 -20.08 25.09 10.49
N ILE A 327 -19.13 25.36 9.59
CA ILE A 327 -18.57 26.70 9.38
C ILE A 327 -19.62 27.66 8.83
N GLU A 328 -20.51 27.21 7.94
CA GLU A 328 -21.61 28.04 7.42
C GLU A 328 -22.60 28.44 8.51
N GLY A 329 -22.84 27.55 9.48
CA GLY A 329 -23.67 27.81 10.65
C GLY A 329 -22.99 28.60 11.78
N GLU A 330 -21.69 28.88 11.68
CA GLU A 330 -20.94 29.58 12.72
C GLU A 330 -21.23 31.08 12.70
N GLY A 331 -21.76 31.63 13.80
CA GLY A 331 -22.16 33.03 13.90
C GLY A 331 -20.99 33.98 14.13
N ASP A 332 -19.90 33.49 14.73
CA ASP A 332 -18.69 34.26 14.98
C ASP A 332 -17.80 34.31 13.72
N THR A 333 -17.50 35.51 13.24
CA THR A 333 -16.76 35.71 11.98
C THR A 333 -15.29 35.31 12.11
N ASP A 334 -14.67 35.51 13.27
CA ASP A 334 -13.26 35.17 13.49
C ASP A 334 -13.09 33.65 13.60
N VAL A 335 -13.98 33.00 14.36
CA VAL A 335 -14.04 31.53 14.46
C VAL A 335 -14.29 30.90 13.09
N ARG A 336 -15.23 31.45 12.31
CA ARG A 336 -15.53 30.99 10.95
C ARG A 336 -14.29 31.09 10.04
N SER A 337 -13.57 32.21 10.11
CA SER A 337 -12.36 32.46 9.32
C SER A 337 -11.23 31.48 9.67
N GLU A 338 -10.98 31.25 10.95
CA GLU A 338 -9.97 30.30 11.41
C GLU A 338 -10.36 28.85 11.07
N ALA A 339 -11.64 28.51 11.17
CA ALA A 339 -12.12 27.16 10.87
C ALA A 339 -12.00 26.84 9.38
N ARG A 340 -12.22 27.85 8.50
CA ARG A 340 -11.94 27.69 7.05
C ARG A 340 -10.47 27.40 6.79
N ARG A 341 -9.55 28.16 7.40
CA ARG A 341 -8.10 27.91 7.27
C ARG A 341 -7.72 26.50 7.75
N ALA A 342 -8.32 26.03 8.84
CA ALA A 342 -8.09 24.68 9.35
C ALA A 342 -8.56 23.59 8.36
N VAL A 343 -9.76 23.74 7.81
CA VAL A 343 -10.30 22.79 6.82
C VAL A 343 -9.54 22.85 5.49
N GLU A 344 -9.05 24.03 5.07
CA GLU A 344 -8.20 24.17 3.88
C GLU A 344 -6.90 23.35 4.01
N ARG A 345 -6.27 23.34 5.19
CA ARG A 345 -5.10 22.46 5.46
C ARG A 345 -5.47 20.98 5.32
N VAL A 346 -6.67 20.59 5.75
CA VAL A 346 -7.16 19.21 5.58
C VAL A 346 -7.38 18.86 4.12
N ILE A 347 -7.98 19.75 3.34
CA ILE A 347 -8.19 19.56 1.89
C ILE A 347 -6.85 19.41 1.17
N GLU A 348 -5.86 20.24 1.51
CA GLU A 348 -4.51 20.14 0.96
C GLU A 348 -3.86 18.80 1.32
N PHE A 349 -3.93 18.39 2.59
CA PHE A 349 -3.42 17.09 3.05
C PHE A 349 -4.08 15.92 2.29
N LYS A 350 -5.42 15.93 2.15
CA LYS A 350 -6.16 14.92 1.39
C LYS A 350 -5.68 14.85 -0.05
N ARG A 351 -5.51 16.02 -0.71
CA ARG A 351 -5.06 16.10 -2.10
C ARG A 351 -3.67 15.48 -2.27
N LEU A 352 -2.72 15.86 -1.43
CA LEU A 352 -1.35 15.34 -1.44
C LEU A 352 -1.29 13.83 -1.14
N LEU A 353 -2.09 13.34 -0.19
CA LEU A 353 -2.19 11.90 0.08
C LEU A 353 -2.82 11.15 -1.11
N SER A 354 -3.80 11.74 -1.80
CA SER A 354 -4.38 11.16 -3.02
C SER A 354 -3.35 11.07 -4.15
N ASP A 355 -2.53 12.11 -4.32
CA ASP A 355 -1.42 12.09 -5.28
C ASP A 355 -0.43 10.96 -4.96
N GLU A 356 -0.04 10.78 -3.70
CA GLU A 356 0.85 9.68 -3.32
C GLU A 356 0.23 8.28 -3.54
N ILE A 357 -1.08 8.13 -3.28
CA ILE A 357 -1.83 6.88 -3.53
C ILE A 357 -1.82 6.52 -5.03
N GLU A 358 -1.92 7.52 -5.89
CA GLU A 358 -1.90 7.37 -7.34
C GLU A 358 -0.46 7.30 -7.91
N GLY A 359 0.55 7.19 -7.03
CA GLY A 359 1.95 7.05 -7.41
C GLY A 359 2.62 8.35 -7.83
N ARG A 360 1.94 9.51 -7.75
CA ARG A 360 2.51 10.81 -8.11
C ARG A 360 3.46 11.34 -7.04
N ALA A 361 4.27 12.31 -7.48
CA ALA A 361 5.28 12.99 -6.67
C ALA A 361 4.65 13.98 -5.71
#